data_AF-A0A430Q0E7-F1
#
_entry.id   AF-A0A430Q0E7-F1
#
_cell.length_a   1.000
_cell.length_b   1.000
_cell.length_c   1.000
_cell.angle_alpha   90.00
_cell.angle_beta   90.00
_cell.angle_gamma   90.00
#
_symmetry.space_group_name_H-M   'P 1'
#
loop_
_entity.id
_entity.type
_entity.pdbx_description
1 polymer ?
#
loop_
_entity_poly.entity_id
_entity_poly.type
_entity_poly.pdbx_seq_one_letter_code
_entity_poly.pdbx_strand_id
1 'polypeptide(L)'
;MFTFDLGSPVGDVAWAPYSSTVFAAVTADGRVHVYDISINKYEPLCNQLVVTKKNTKLTHIAFNSKYNIIIVGDDHGQVNSLKLSPNLRKLPK
;
A
#
# COMPACT_ATOMS: atom_id res chain seq x y z
N MET A 1 13.08 -8.57 14.74
CA MET A 1 11.69 -8.06 14.65
C MET A 1 11.74 -6.72 13.93
N PHE A 2 10.95 -6.52 12.88
CA PHE A 2 10.82 -5.23 12.19
C PHE A 2 9.56 -4.52 12.68
N THR A 3 9.65 -3.20 12.85
CA THR A 3 8.53 -2.35 13.25
C THR A 3 8.50 -1.15 12.30
N PHE A 4 7.32 -0.85 11.74
CA PHE A 4 7.10 0.27 10.85
C PHE A 4 6.05 1.19 11.49
N ASP A 5 6.46 2.41 11.88
CA ASP A 5 5.53 3.42 12.37
C ASP A 5 5.00 4.23 11.18
N LEU A 6 3.68 4.17 10.98
CA LEU A 6 2.97 4.83 9.89
C LEU A 6 2.33 6.16 10.32
N GLY A 7 2.40 6.52 11.61
CA GLY A 7 1.85 7.77 12.14
C GLY A 7 0.31 7.86 12.14
N SER A 8 -0.38 6.80 11.75
CA SER A 8 -1.85 6.73 11.65
C SER A 8 -2.32 5.28 11.82
N PRO A 9 -3.52 5.02 12.36
CA PRO A 9 -4.06 3.66 12.47
C PRO A 9 -4.07 2.94 11.12
N VAL A 10 -3.56 1.71 11.12
CA VAL A 10 -3.54 0.83 9.94
C VAL A 10 -4.90 0.17 9.79
N GLY A 11 -5.52 0.34 8.63
CA GLY A 11 -6.78 -0.32 8.29
C GLY A 11 -6.55 -1.76 7.83
N ASP A 12 -5.57 -1.96 6.95
CA ASP A 12 -5.25 -3.27 6.38
C ASP A 12 -3.82 -3.31 5.82
N VAL A 13 -3.30 -4.52 5.63
CA VAL A 13 -1.99 -4.80 5.03
C VAL A 13 -2.08 -6.03 4.13
N ALA A 14 -1.48 -5.95 2.96
CA ALA A 14 -1.42 -7.08 2.03
C ALA A 14 0.00 -7.25 1.48
N TRP A 15 0.42 -8.51 1.34
CA TRP A 15 1.65 -8.88 0.65
C TRP A 15 1.39 -9.04 -0.84
N ALA A 16 2.36 -8.65 -1.66
CA ALA A 16 2.27 -8.86 -3.10
C ALA A 16 2.32 -10.37 -3.41
N PRO A 17 1.42 -10.89 -4.25
CA PRO A 17 1.37 -12.32 -4.59
C PRO A 17 2.55 -12.78 -5.46
N TYR A 18 3.34 -11.84 -5.98
CA TYR A 18 4.47 -12.07 -6.88
C TYR A 18 5.84 -11.69 -6.27
N SER A 19 5.88 -11.20 -5.02
CA SER A 19 7.14 -10.91 -4.33
C SER A 19 6.98 -11.03 -2.82
N SER A 20 7.82 -11.86 -2.19
CA SER A 20 7.83 -12.07 -0.74
C SER A 20 8.42 -10.90 0.05
N THR A 21 8.93 -9.86 -0.62
CA THR A 21 9.51 -8.67 0.03
C THR A 21 8.67 -7.41 -0.15
N VAL A 22 7.64 -7.47 -1.00
CA VAL A 22 6.77 -6.33 -1.29
C VAL A 22 5.46 -6.48 -0.52
N PHE A 23 5.11 -5.44 0.21
CA PHE A 23 3.80 -5.33 0.84
C PHE A 23 3.30 -3.88 0.78
N ALA A 24 2.00 -3.71 0.95
CA ALA A 24 1.41 -2.38 1.09
C ALA A 24 0.46 -2.34 2.29
N ALA A 25 0.40 -1.17 2.93
CA ALA A 25 -0.49 -0.89 4.04
C ALA A 25 -1.33 0.33 3.74
N VAL A 26 -2.55 0.35 4.27
CA VAL A 26 -3.45 1.51 4.16
C VAL A 26 -3.78 2.06 5.53
N THR A 27 -3.89 3.37 5.62
CA THR A 27 -4.05 4.08 6.89
C THR A 27 -5.30 4.95 6.93
N ALA A 28 -5.74 5.25 8.14
CA ALA A 28 -6.94 6.05 8.39
C ALA A 28 -6.83 7.52 7.93
N ASP A 29 -5.65 8.01 7.58
CA ASP A 29 -5.44 9.36 7.04
C ASP A 29 -5.45 9.39 5.50
N GLY A 30 -5.96 8.33 4.86
CA GLY A 30 -6.23 8.31 3.43
C GLY A 30 -5.04 7.89 2.55
N ARG A 31 -3.98 7.33 3.16
CA ARG A 31 -2.72 7.02 2.50
C ARG A 31 -2.51 5.54 2.24
N VAL A 32 -1.87 5.25 1.12
CA VAL A 32 -1.30 3.94 0.80
C VAL A 32 0.22 4.05 0.94
N HIS A 33 0.79 3.12 1.69
CA HIS A 33 2.22 2.96 1.86
C HIS A 33 2.66 1.67 1.17
N VAL A 34 3.60 1.76 0.24
CA VAL A 34 4.17 0.60 -0.47
C VAL A 34 5.63 0.41 -0.03
N TYR A 35 5.94 -0.80 0.40
CA TYR A 35 7.27 -1.21 0.86
C TYR A 35 7.85 -2.29 -0.05
N ASP A 36 9.17 -2.26 -0.22
CA ASP A 36 9.94 -3.42 -0.63
C ASP A 36 11.15 -3.53 0.31
N ILE A 37 11.08 -4.50 1.23
CA ILE A 37 12.10 -4.67 2.28
C ILE A 37 13.46 -5.14 1.72
N SER A 38 13.50 -5.60 0.47
CA SER A 38 14.77 -5.91 -0.20
C SER A 38 15.50 -4.65 -0.67
N ILE A 39 14.77 -3.56 -0.93
CA ILE A 39 15.30 -2.30 -1.45
C ILE A 39 15.52 -1.29 -0.32
N ASN A 40 14.50 -1.06 0.51
CA ASN A 40 14.58 -0.17 1.67
C ASN A 40 13.86 -0.83 2.86
N LYS A 41 14.62 -1.13 3.92
CA LYS A 41 14.13 -1.86 5.09
C LYS A 41 13.34 -1.01 6.08
N TYR A 42 13.45 0.32 6.00
CA TYR A 42 12.98 1.20 7.06
C TYR A 42 11.91 2.20 6.57
N GLU A 43 12.02 2.66 5.32
CA GLU A 43 11.10 3.66 4.77
C GLU A 43 10.27 3.09 3.62
N PRO A 44 9.02 3.56 3.44
CA PRO A 44 8.20 3.19 2.30
C PRO A 44 8.83 3.69 1.00
N LEU A 45 8.80 2.85 -0.04
CA LEU A 45 9.18 3.28 -1.39
C LEU A 45 8.16 4.24 -1.99
N CYS A 46 6.93 4.21 -1.52
CA CYS A 46 5.88 5.13 -1.91
C CYS A 46 4.94 5.39 -0.73
N ASN A 47 4.66 6.66 -0.47
CA ASN A 47 3.61 7.11 0.43
C ASN A 47 2.70 8.06 -0.35
N GLN A 48 1.50 7.59 -0.70
CA GLN A 48 0.59 8.29 -1.61
C GLN A 48 -0.75 8.55 -0.92
N LEU A 49 -1.18 9.81 -0.92
CA LEU A 49 -2.56 10.17 -0.58
C LEU A 49 -3.48 9.71 -1.72
N VAL A 50 -4.43 8.83 -1.41
CA VAL A 50 -5.37 8.26 -2.40
C VAL A 50 -6.72 8.93 -2.34
N VAL A 51 -7.19 9.28 -1.13
CA VAL A 51 -8.45 10.00 -0.92
C VAL A 51 -8.16 11.38 -0.34
N THR A 52 -8.69 12.42 -0.98
CA THR A 52 -8.53 13.82 -0.56
C THR A 52 -9.72 14.34 0.24
N LYS A 53 -10.83 13.58 0.26
CA LYS A 53 -12.02 13.92 1.03
C LYS A 53 -11.69 13.85 2.53
N LYS A 54 -12.01 14.93 3.24
CA LYS A 54 -11.78 15.00 4.70
C LYS A 54 -12.48 13.84 5.41
N ASN A 55 -11.79 13.27 6.39
CA ASN A 55 -12.25 12.19 7.26
C ASN A 55 -12.60 10.87 6.56
N THR A 56 -12.12 10.65 5.33
CA THR A 56 -12.25 9.35 4.65
C THR A 56 -11.08 8.46 5.03
N LYS A 57 -11.38 7.26 5.54
CA LYS A 57 -10.39 6.29 6.01
C LYS A 57 -10.29 5.15 5.02
N LEU A 58 -9.07 4.74 4.71
CA LEU A 58 -8.86 3.52 3.94
C LEU A 58 -8.99 2.32 4.87
N THR A 59 -9.74 1.31 4.42
CA THR A 59 -10.14 0.17 5.25
C THR A 59 -9.58 -1.15 4.76
N HIS A 60 -9.37 -1.30 3.44
CA HIS A 60 -8.94 -2.55 2.83
C HIS A 60 -7.99 -2.34 1.66
N ILE A 61 -7.07 -3.28 1.46
CA ILE A 61 -6.18 -3.31 0.30
C ILE A 61 -6.02 -4.73 -0.25
N ALA A 62 -6.05 -4.86 -1.58
CA ALA A 62 -5.80 -6.12 -2.25
C ALA A 62 -4.89 -5.93 -3.47
N PHE A 63 -3.90 -6.81 -3.60
CA PHE A 63 -3.09 -6.90 -4.81
C PHE A 63 -3.79 -7.76 -5.85
N ASN A 64 -3.74 -7.34 -7.11
CA ASN A 64 -4.08 -8.23 -8.21
C ASN A 64 -2.97 -9.26 -8.43
N SER A 65 -3.34 -10.53 -8.65
CA SER A 65 -2.40 -11.65 -8.81
C SER A 65 -1.68 -11.70 -10.16
N LYS A 66 -2.22 -11.03 -11.18
CA LYS A 66 -1.71 -11.08 -12.56
C LYS A 66 -1.14 -9.75 -13.03
N TYR A 67 -1.76 -8.65 -12.64
CA TYR A 67 -1.43 -7.31 -13.09
C TYR A 67 -0.91 -6.46 -11.92
N ASN A 68 -0.06 -5.49 -12.22
CA ASN A 68 0.53 -4.56 -11.23
C ASN A 68 -0.48 -3.47 -10.80
N ILE A 69 -1.61 -3.91 -10.27
CA ILE A 69 -2.73 -3.09 -9.83
C ILE A 69 -3.05 -3.45 -8.38
N ILE A 70 -3.35 -2.43 -7.59
CA ILE A 70 -3.90 -2.59 -6.24
C ILE A 70 -5.30 -1.99 -6.20
N ILE A 71 -6.17 -2.62 -5.41
CA ILE A 71 -7.52 -2.16 -5.12
C ILE A 71 -7.54 -1.70 -3.67
N VAL A 72 -8.14 -0.54 -3.43
CA VAL A 72 -8.22 0.08 -2.10
C VAL A 72 -9.66 0.48 -1.82
N GLY A 73 -10.20 0.00 -0.69
CA GLY A 73 -11.54 0.37 -0.20
C GLY A 73 -11.48 1.44 0.88
N ASP A 74 -12.54 2.24 0.99
CA ASP A 74 -12.73 3.22 2.07
C ASP A 74 -13.97 2.97 2.93
N ASP A 75 -14.11 3.75 4.00
CA ASP A 75 -15.23 3.70 4.95
C ASP A 75 -16.54 4.33 4.45
N HIS A 76 -16.54 4.85 3.21
CA HIS A 76 -17.73 5.33 2.52
C HIS A 76 -18.21 4.36 1.43
N GLY A 77 -17.61 3.18 1.34
CA GLY A 77 -17.96 2.16 0.35
C GLY A 77 -17.44 2.45 -1.05
N GLN A 78 -16.50 3.39 -1.22
CA GLN A 78 -15.82 3.59 -2.50
C GLN A 78 -14.63 2.66 -2.65
N VAL A 79 -14.31 2.35 -3.90
CA VAL A 79 -13.19 1.49 -4.27
C VAL A 79 -12.34 2.20 -5.32
N ASN A 80 -11.06 2.37 -5.03
CA ASN A 80 -10.08 2.96 -5.92
C ASN A 80 -9.18 1.86 -6.52
N SER A 81 -8.97 1.91 -7.83
CA SER A 81 -8.05 1.04 -8.55
C SER A 81 -6.80 1.81 -8.98
N LEU A 82 -5.63 1.38 -8.50
CA LEU A 82 -4.38 2.11 -8.67
C LEU A 82 -3.34 1.22 -9.35
N LYS A 83 -2.61 1.80 -10.31
CA LYS A 83 -1.51 1.12 -11.01
C LYS A 83 -0.19 1.40 -10.30
N LEU A 84 0.57 0.36 -9.96
CA LEU A 84 1.88 0.53 -9.33
C LEU A 84 2.88 1.15 -10.30
N SER A 85 3.67 2.14 -9.86
CA SER A 85 4.77 2.72 -10.65
C SER A 85 5.77 1.63 -11.08
N PRO A 86 6.40 1.73 -12.28
CA PRO A 86 7.48 0.82 -12.67
C PRO A 86 8.62 0.72 -11.64
N ASN A 87 8.88 1.80 -10.88
CA ASN A 87 9.89 1.79 -9.82
C ASN A 87 9.53 0.87 -8.63
N LEU A 88 8.24 0.56 -8.44
CA LEU A 88 7.74 -0.35 -7.41
C LEU A 88 7.66 -1.82 -7.88
N ARG A 89 8.20 -2.11 -9.07
CA ARG A 89 8.17 -3.44 -9.70
C ARG A 89 9.58 -4.00 -9.96
N LYS A 90 10.62 -3.28 -9.54
CA LYS A 90 12.00 -3.68 -9.82
C LYS A 90 12.33 -4.90 -8.99
N LEU A 91 12.63 -6.02 -9.64
CA LEU A 91 13.21 -7.17 -8.97
C LEU A 91 14.67 -6.83 -8.59
N PRO A 92 15.12 -7.14 -7.37
CA PRO A 92 16.53 -7.08 -7.05
C PRO A 92 17.31 -7.99 -8.02
N LYS A 93 18.47 -7.52 -8.49
CA LYS A 93 19.36 -8.25 -9.39
C LYS A 93 20.03 -9.42 -8.69
#